data_AF-A0A417UPA1-F1
#
_entry.id   AF-A0A417UPA1-F1
#
_cell.length_a   1.000
_cell.length_b   1.000
_cell.length_c   1.000
_cell.angle_alpha   90.00
_cell.angle_beta   90.00
_cell.angle_gamma   90.00
#
_symmetry.space_group_name_H-M   'P 1'
#
loop_
_entity.id
_entity.type
_entity.pdbx_description
1 polymer ?
#
loop_
_entity_poly.entity_id
_entity_poly.type
_entity_poly.pdbx_seq_one_letter_code
_entity_poly.pdbx_strand_id
1 'polypeptide(L)' 'MDSIYLLPGEERCVNFRDSDGIPKVHYTYCSLHGRLFNCTCRSKDEAQRLCEDWLVTQDRCYIN' A
#
# COMPACT_ATOMS: atom_id res chain seq x y z
N MET A 1 1.84 -20.42 3.29
CA MET A 1 0.61 -19.75 2.82
C MET A 1 0.14 -18.82 3.94
N ASP A 2 0.91 -17.76 4.24
CA ASP A 2 0.34 -16.62 4.97
C ASP A 2 -0.32 -15.74 3.91
N SER A 3 -1.43 -16.26 3.39
CA SER A 3 -2.26 -15.56 2.45
C SER A 3 -2.92 -14.46 3.25
N ILE A 4 -2.34 -13.27 3.26
CA ILE A 4 -3.05 -12.08 3.71
C ILE A 4 -4.25 -11.96 2.75
N TYR A 5 -5.42 -12.45 3.18
CA TYR A 5 -6.68 -12.44 2.43
C TYR A 5 -7.24 -11.01 2.34
N LEU A 6 -6.44 -10.06 1.86
CA LEU A 6 -6.91 -8.73 1.54
C LEU A 6 -7.84 -8.84 0.33
N LEU A 7 -9.11 -8.52 0.55
CA LEU A 7 -10.08 -8.46 -0.54
C LEU A 7 -9.61 -7.43 -1.60
N PRO A 8 -9.98 -7.62 -2.87
CA PRO A 8 -9.74 -6.60 -3.90
C PRO A 8 -10.34 -5.25 -3.46
N GLY A 9 -9.50 -4.23 -3.35
CA GLY A 9 -9.86 -2.90 -2.84
C GLY A 9 -9.61 -2.68 -1.35
N GLU A 10 -9.08 -3.67 -0.63
CA GLU A 10 -8.80 -3.58 0.80
C GLU A 10 -7.42 -2.97 1.08
N GLU A 11 -7.37 -2.07 2.05
CA GLU A 11 -6.14 -1.45 2.55
C GLU A 11 -5.81 -1.92 3.97
N ARG A 12 -4.52 -2.12 4.24
CA ARG A 12 -4.01 -2.49 5.54
C ARG A 12 -2.88 -1.57 5.93
N CYS A 13 -3.08 -0.84 7.03
CA CYS A 13 -2.09 0.04 7.60
C CYS A 13 -1.61 -0.54 8.95
N VAL A 14 -0.35 -0.94 9.01
CA VAL A 14 0.30 -1.45 10.23
C VAL A 14 1.30 -0.41 10.69
N ASN A 15 1.06 0.19 11.85
CA ASN A 15 2.06 1.03 12.49
C ASN A 15 3.11 0.16 13.18
N PHE A 16 4.38 0.50 12.97
CA PHE A 16 5.49 -0.14 13.65
C PHE A 16 6.53 0.92 14.02
N ARG A 17 7.27 0.68 15.10
CA ARG A 17 8.41 1.53 15.46
C ARG A 17 9.66 0.84 14.95
N ASP A 18 10.46 1.59 14.20
CA ASP A 18 11.77 1.14 13.77
C ASP A 18 12.72 1.05 14.99
N SER A 19 13.89 0.40 14.84
CA SER A 19 14.89 0.32 15.92
C SER A 19 15.41 1.69 16.35
N ASP A 20 15.28 2.69 15.48
CA ASP A 20 15.60 4.09 15.73
C ASP A 20 14.52 4.83 16.56
N GLY A 21 13.41 4.16 16.91
CA GLY A 21 12.27 4.77 17.62
C GLY A 21 11.36 5.64 16.74
N ILE A 22 11.68 5.77 15.45
CA ILE A 22 10.87 6.49 14.47
C ILE A 22 9.56 5.72 14.22
N PRO A 23 8.38 6.37 14.36
CA PRO A 23 7.12 5.77 13.97
C PRO A 23 7.06 5.62 12.45
N LYS A 24 6.87 4.40 11.98
CA LYS A 24 6.64 4.06 10.58
C LYS A 24 5.29 3.38 10.42
N VAL A 25 4.75 3.51 9.23
CA VAL A 25 3.49 2.89 8.82
C VAL A 25 3.80 2.05 7.60
N HIS A 26 3.61 0.75 7.74
CA HIS A 26 3.57 -0.18 6.62
C HIS A 26 2.16 -0.13 6.04
N TYR A 27 2.02 0.41 4.84
CA TYR A 27 0.76 0.48 4.13
C TYR A 27 0.78 -0.55 3.00
N THR A 28 -0.18 -1.46 3.04
CA THR A 28 -0.42 -2.47 2.03
C THR A 28 -1.78 -2.23 1.41
N TYR A 29 -1.86 -2.18 0.09
CA TYR A 29 -3.11 -2.02 -0.64
C TYR A 29 -3.24 -3.10 -1.69
N CYS A 30 -4.39 -3.76 -1.73
CA CYS A 30 -4.73 -4.74 -2.75
C CYS A 30 -5.65 -4.08 -3.78
N SER A 31 -5.17 -3.92 -5.01
CA SER A 31 -6.01 -3.39 -6.08
C SER A 31 -7.10 -4.37 -6.48
N LEU A 32 -8.18 -3.87 -7.09
CA LEU A 32 -9.23 -4.73 -7.64
C LEU A 32 -8.72 -5.70 -8.71
N HIS A 33 -7.61 -5.37 -9.36
CA HIS A 33 -6.98 -6.21 -10.39
C HIS A 33 -6.01 -7.25 -9.80
N GLY A 34 -5.98 -7.44 -8.47
CA GLY A 34 -5.11 -8.40 -7.80
C GLY A 34 -3.64 -7.97 -7.74
N ARG A 35 -3.34 -6.68 -7.92
CA ARG A 35 -1.99 -6.15 -7.73
C ARG A 35 -1.82 -5.67 -6.30
N LEU A 36 -0.73 -6.08 -5.66
CA LEU A 36 -0.41 -5.68 -4.31
C LEU A 36 0.56 -4.50 -4.32
N PHE A 37 0.17 -3.40 -3.72
CA PHE A 37 1.04 -2.28 -3.39
C PHE A 37 1.47 -2.38 -1.94
N ASN A 38 2.76 -2.22 -1.69
CA ASN A 38 3.31 -2.14 -0.34
C ASN A 38 4.27 -0.97 -0.28
N CYS A 39 4.07 -0.07 0.69
CA CYS A 39 4.96 1.03 0.95
C CYS A 39 5.15 1.23 2.45
N THR A 40 6.31 1.77 2.82
CA THR A 40 6.63 2.11 4.21
C THR A 40 6.85 3.61 4.28
N CYS A 41 5.97 4.30 4.98
CA CYS A 41 6.01 5.76 5.12
C CYS A 41 6.02 6.15 6.59
N ARG A 42 6.28 7.43 6.88
CA ARG A 42 6.19 7.96 8.25
C ARG A 42 4.74 8.20 8.69
N SER A 43 3.84 8.37 7.72
CA SER A 43 2.44 8.70 7.92
C SER A 43 1.54 7.99 6.92
N LYS A 44 0.28 7.74 7.30
CA LYS A 44 -0.74 7.16 6.41
C LYS A 44 -1.04 8.06 5.20
N ASP A 45 -1.08 9.38 5.41
CA ASP A 45 -1.38 10.36 4.36
C ASP A 45 -0.40 10.28 3.16
N GLU A 46 0.89 10.19 3.47
CA GLU A 46 1.95 10.08 2.46
C GLU A 46 1.87 8.74 1.72
N ALA A 47 1.58 7.66 2.44
CA ALA A 47 1.36 6.33 1.87
C ALA A 47 0.13 6.28 0.96
N GLN A 48 -0.97 6.94 1.35
CA GLN A 48 -2.20 6.98 0.58
C GLN A 48 -2.00 7.74 -0.74
N ARG A 49 -1.30 8.87 -0.72
CA ARG A 49 -0.99 9.62 -1.94
C ARG A 49 -0.12 8.82 -2.93
N LEU A 50 0.83 8.04 -2.41
CA LEU A 50 1.62 7.10 -3.22
C LEU A 50 0.77 5.95 -3.77
N CYS A 51 -0.20 5.46 -3.00
CA CYS A 51 -1.15 4.45 -3.45
C CYS A 51 -1.99 4.97 -4.62
N GLU A 52 -2.52 6.19 -4.52
CA GLU A 52 -3.28 6.84 -5.60
C GLU A 52 -2.43 7.04 -6.86
N ASP A 53 -1.21 7.57 -6.73
CA ASP A 53 -0.30 7.72 -7.88
C ASP A 53 0.08 6.38 -8.52
N TRP A 54 0.32 5.36 -7.69
CA TRP A 54 0.56 4.01 -8.15
C TRP A 54 -0.66 3.46 -8.89
N LEU A 55 -1.88 3.59 -8.35
CA LEU A 55 -3.12 3.15 -8.99
C LEU A 55 -3.32 3.83 -10.34
N VAL A 56 -3.14 5.15 -10.42
CA VAL A 56 -3.23 5.92 -11.66
C VAL A 56 -2.16 5.47 -12.67
N THR A 57 -0.98 5.12 -12.20
CA THR A 57 0.08 4.57 -13.05
C THR A 57 -0.22 3.14 -13.49
N GLN A 58 -0.83 2.32 -12.64
CA GLN A 58 -1.30 0.98 -13.01
C GLN A 58 -2.36 1.07 -14.11
N ASP A 59 -3.37 1.94 -13.93
CA ASP A 59 -4.45 2.14 -14.89
C ASP A 59 -3.93 2.59 -16.26
N ARG A 60 -2.96 3.54 -16.27
CA ARG A 60 -2.30 3.99 -17.50
C ARG A 60 -1.46 2.91 -18.19
N CYS A 61 -0.93 1.94 -17.46
CA CYS A 61 -0.19 0.82 -18.05
C CYS A 61 -1.08 -0.24 -18.73
N TYR A 62 -2.41 -0.17 -18.60
CA TYR A 62 -3.34 -1.08 -19.29
C TYR A 62 -3.85 -0.54 -20.65
N ILE A 63 -3.38 0.64 -21.10
CA ILE A 63 -3.82 1.30 -22.35
C ILE A 63 -2.73 1.23 -23.46
N ASN A 64 -1.87 0.20 -23.50
CA ASN A 64 -0.96 0.01 -24.64
C ASN A 64 -0.90 -1.44 -25.10
#